data_AF-A0A3M2Y7J2-F1
#
_entry.id   AF-A0A3M2Y7J2-F1
#
_cell.length_a   1.000
_cell.length_b   1.000
_cell.length_c   1.000
_cell.angle_alpha   90.00
_cell.angle_beta   90.00
_cell.angle_gamma   90.00
#
_symmetry.space_group_name_H-M   'P 1'
#
loop_
_entity.id
_entity.type
_entity.pdbx_description
1 polymer ?
#
loop_
_entity_poly.entity_id
_entity_poly.type
_entity_poly.pdbx_seq_one_letter_code
_entity_poly.pdbx_strand_id
1 'polypeptide(L)' 'MDINLPHVVAEVSHAFTDYERALLANELTTLDAYFWNAEHTVRYGVAENLHGADTIARYRRQCQPVGPGRTLLRT' A
#
# COMPACT_ATOMS: atom_id res chain seq x y z
N MET A 1 15.17 18.74 11.75
CA MET A 1 14.16 17.78 11.30
C MET A 1 13.68 17.06 12.54
N ASP A 2 12.44 17.32 12.93
CA ASP A 2 11.85 16.67 14.11
C ASP A 2 11.33 15.29 13.71
N ILE A 3 11.55 14.30 14.58
CA ILE A 3 11.21 12.90 14.33
C ILE A 3 10.00 12.54 15.19
N ASN A 4 9.03 11.84 14.59
CA ASN A 4 7.85 11.30 15.27
C ASN A 4 7.02 12.37 16.01
N LEU A 5 6.78 13.51 15.37
CA LEU A 5 5.79 14.46 15.85
C LEU A 5 4.44 13.73 16.07
N PRO A 6 3.83 13.81 17.26
CA PRO A 6 2.71 12.93 17.63
C PRO A 6 1.53 12.97 16.65
N HIS A 7 1.20 14.16 16.13
CA HIS A 7 0.09 14.32 15.18
C HIS A 7 0.41 13.71 13.81
N VAL A 8 1.65 13.81 13.33
CA VAL A 8 2.08 13.20 12.06
C VAL A 8 2.09 11.68 12.18
N VAL A 9 2.57 11.14 13.30
CA VAL A 9 2.53 9.69 13.56
C VAL A 9 1.08 9.19 13.55
N ALA A 10 0.16 9.91 14.20
CA ALA A 10 -1.25 9.53 14.22
C ALA A 10 -1.87 9.50 12.80
N GLU A 11 -1.55 10.50 11.97
CA GLU A 11 -2.02 10.56 10.58
C GLU A 11 -1.50 9.39 9.74
N VAL A 12 -0.19 9.13 9.79
CA VAL A 12 0.43 8.04 9.03
C VAL A 12 -0.06 6.67 9.51
N SER A 13 -0.23 6.47 10.82
CA SER A 13 -0.78 5.23 11.38
C SER A 13 -2.23 4.99 10.94
N HIS A 14 -3.03 6.05 10.81
CA HIS A 14 -4.39 5.94 10.29
C HIS A 14 -4.38 5.51 8.81
N ALA A 15 -3.59 6.19 7.98
CA ALA A 15 -3.45 5.87 6.55
C ALA A 15 -2.94 4.43 6.34
N PHE A 16 -1.96 4.00 7.13
CA PHE A 16 -1.46 2.62 7.11
C PHE A 16 -2.54 1.60 7.47
N THR A 17 -3.33 1.88 8.51
CA THR A 17 -4.41 0.98 8.95
C THR A 17 -5.50 0.83 7.88
N ASP A 18 -5.89 1.93 7.24
CA ASP A 18 -6.87 1.88 6.15
C ASP A 18 -6.30 1.19 4.89
N TYR A 19 -5.02 1.39 4.58
CA TYR A 19 -4.35 0.68 3.50
C TYR A 19 -4.33 -0.84 3.73
N GLU A 20 -4.03 -1.30 4.95
CA GLU A 20 -4.05 -2.74 5.27
C GLU A 20 -5.46 -3.32 5.16
N ARG A 21 -6.48 -2.59 5.64
CA ARG A 21 -7.89 -2.98 5.47
C ARG A 21 -8.25 -3.10 3.98
N ALA A 22 -7.90 -2.10 3.17
CA ALA A 22 -8.12 -2.12 1.73
C ALA A 22 -7.41 -3.29 1.04
N LEU A 23 -6.21 -3.64 1.51
CA LEU A 23 -5.43 -4.77 1.00
C LEU A 23 -6.15 -6.10 1.24
N LEU A 24 -6.66 -6.32 2.45
CA LEU A 24 -7.37 -7.55 2.81
C LEU A 24 -8.75 -7.65 2.15
N ALA A 25 -9.44 -6.51 1.99
CA ALA A 25 -10.72 -6.43 1.29
C ALA A 25 -10.58 -6.44 -0.24
N ASN A 26 -9.34 -6.41 -0.76
CA ASN A 26 -9.03 -6.27 -2.18
C ASN A 26 -9.70 -5.05 -2.84
N GLU A 27 -9.74 -3.92 -2.13
CA GLU A 27 -10.33 -2.67 -2.60
C GLU A 27 -9.36 -1.89 -3.50
N LEU A 28 -9.39 -2.21 -4.80
CA LEU A 28 -8.42 -1.69 -5.76
C LEU A 28 -8.40 -0.17 -5.88
N THR A 29 -9.56 0.49 -5.87
CA THR A 29 -9.63 1.96 -5.96
C THR A 29 -8.94 2.64 -4.77
N THR A 30 -9.18 2.13 -3.56
CA THR A 30 -8.56 2.64 -2.34
C THR A 30 -7.05 2.40 -2.36
N LEU A 31 -6.62 1.21 -2.79
CA LEU A 31 -5.21 0.88 -2.93
C LEU A 31 -4.51 1.76 -3.96
N ASP A 32 -5.11 2.01 -5.12
CA ASP A 32 -4.56 2.89 -6.15
C ASP A 32 -4.39 4.33 -5.61
N ALA A 33 -5.33 4.82 -4.79
CA ALA A 33 -5.25 6.16 -4.19
C ALA A 33 -4.11 6.32 -3.16
N TYR A 34 -3.69 5.23 -2.52
CA TYR A 34 -2.56 5.25 -1.56
C TYR A 34 -1.18 5.14 -2.24
N PHE A 35 -1.12 4.77 -3.52
CA PHE A 35 0.12 4.84 -4.27
C PHE A 35 0.32 6.26 -4.80
N TRP A 36 1.56 6.76 -4.68
CA TRP A 36 1.91 8.01 -5.32
C TRP A 36 1.75 7.88 -6.84
N ASN A 37 0.90 8.73 -7.43
CA ASN A 37 0.59 8.70 -8.86
C ASN A 37 1.72 9.34 -9.68
N ALA A 38 2.81 8.60 -9.87
CA ALA A 38 3.99 9.03 -10.62
C ALA A 38 4.68 7.83 -11.31
N GLU A 39 5.42 8.12 -12.37
CA GLU A 39 6.28 7.13 -13.06
C GLU A 39 7.44 6.65 -12.18
N HIS A 40 7.85 7.43 -11.20
CA HIS A 40 8.93 7.12 -10.28
C HIS A 40 8.54 6.16 -9.15
N THR A 41 7.24 5.85 -9.02
CA THR A 41 6.76 4.95 -7.96
C THR A 41 7.23 3.53 -8.21
N VAL A 42 7.91 2.92 -7.23
CA VAL A 42 8.44 1.56 -7.33
C VAL A 42 7.77 0.68 -6.26
N ARG A 43 7.37 -0.53 -6.67
CA ARG A 43 6.90 -1.57 -5.74
C ARG A 43 7.63 -2.86 -5.99
N TYR A 44 8.35 -3.33 -4.97
CA TYR A 44 8.88 -4.68 -4.92
C TYR A 44 7.87 -5.58 -4.22
N GLY A 45 7.26 -6.47 -5.01
CA GLY A 45 6.35 -7.49 -4.53
C GLY A 45 7.06 -8.78 -4.17
N VAL A 46 6.30 -9.85 -3.99
CA VAL A 46 6.84 -11.16 -3.61
C VAL A 46 7.50 -11.86 -4.79
N ALA A 47 6.94 -11.71 -6.01
CA ALA A 47 7.42 -12.36 -7.22
C ALA A 47 7.75 -11.38 -8.35
N GLU A 48 7.63 -10.07 -8.11
CA GLU A 48 7.62 -9.05 -9.15
C GLU A 48 8.21 -7.72 -8.70
N ASN A 49 8.83 -7.01 -9.65
CA ASN A 49 9.35 -5.64 -9.48
C ASN A 49 8.61 -4.71 -10.45
N LEU A 50 7.87 -3.75 -9.92
CA LEU A 50 6.98 -2.88 -10.72
C LEU A 50 7.47 -1.43 -10.65
N HIS A 51 7.53 -0.78 -11.81
CA HIS A 51 7.93 0.62 -11.96
C HIS A 51 6.78 1.41 -12.60
N GLY A 52 6.41 2.52 -11.96
CA GLY A 52 5.28 3.38 -12.30
C GLY A 52 3.97 2.97 -11.63
N ALA A 53 3.20 3.98 -11.19
CA ALA A 53 1.89 3.79 -10.57
C ALA A 53 0.93 2.98 -11.47
N ASP A 54 0.88 3.27 -12.76
CA ASP A 54 0.03 2.55 -13.74
C ASP A 54 0.36 1.05 -13.82
N THR A 55 1.65 0.70 -13.77
CA THR A 55 2.10 -0.69 -13.79
C THR A 55 1.63 -1.44 -12.54
N ILE A 56 1.70 -0.78 -11.37
CA ILE A 56 1.24 -1.32 -10.09
C ILE A 56 -0.27 -1.53 -10.12
N ALA A 57 -1.02 -0.51 -10.55
CA ALA A 57 -2.46 -0.54 -10.63
C ALA A 57 -2.94 -1.65 -11.59
N ARG A 58 -2.30 -1.80 -12.76
CA ARG A 58 -2.61 -2.88 -13.72
C ARG A 58 -2.33 -4.26 -13.13
N TYR A 59 -1.19 -4.43 -12.44
CA TYR A 59 -0.83 -5.70 -11.80
C TYR A 59 -1.88 -6.12 -10.76
N ARG A 60 -2.33 -5.20 -9.91
CA ARG A 60 -3.33 -5.49 -8.86
C ARG A 60 -4.67 -6.00 -9.40
N ARG A 61 -5.04 -5.62 -10.63
CA ARG A 61 -6.26 -6.11 -11.29
C ARG A 61 -6.14 -7.54 -11.83
N GLN A 62 -4.92 -8.08 -11.89
CA GLN A 62 -4.62 -9.39 -12.48
C GLN A 62 -4.08 -10.40 -11.47
N CYS A 63 -3.43 -9.93 -10.40
CA CYS A 63 -2.81 -10.80 -9.41
C CYS A 63 -3.86 -11.46 -8.51
N GLN A 64 -3.48 -12.56 -7.85
CA GLN A 64 -4.27 -13.09 -6.76
C GLN A 64 -4.29 -12.08 -5.59
N PRO A 65 -5.47 -11.80 -5.01
CA PRO A 65 -5.57 -10.99 -3.80
C PRO A 65 -4.77 -11.61 -2.64
N VAL A 66 -4.41 -10.78 -1.67
CA VAL A 66 -3.76 -11.25 -0.46
C VAL A 66 -4.74 -12.16 0.30
N GLY A 67 -4.29 -13.39 0.60
CA GLY A 67 -5.09 -14.35 1.36
C GLY A 67 -5.29 -13.96 2.82
N PRO A 68 -6.27 -14.57 3.50
CA PRO A 68 -6.49 -14.37 4.94
C PRO A 68 -5.29 -14.87 5.76
N GLY A 69 -5.12 -14.34 6.98
CA GLY A 69 -4.07 -14.76 7.91
C GLY A 69 -2.76 -13.97 7.82
N ARG A 70 -2.80 -12.79 7.18
CA ARG A 70 -1.70 -11.83 7.24
C ARG A 70 -1.56 -11.28 8.66
N THR A 71 -0.34 -11.32 9.18
CA THR A 71 0.02 -10.75 10.48
C THR A 71 0.92 -9.55 10.27
N LEU A 72 0.54 -8.42 10.86
CA LEU A 72 1.38 -7.23 10.88
C LEU A 72 2.51 -7.40 11.91
N LEU A 73 3.68 -6.90 11.57
CA LEU A 73 4.86 -6.91 12.44
C LEU A 73 5.28 -5.47 12.67
N ARG A 74 5.68 -5.12 13.90
CA ARG A 74 6.23 -3.79 14.27
C ARG A 74 5.28 -2.63 13.96
N THR A 75 4.00 -2.80 14.29
CA THR A 75 2.97 -1.74 14.29
C THR A 75 2.93 -0.98 15.59
#